data_AF-A0AAV2Q277-F1
#
_entry.id   AF-A0AAV2Q277-F1
#
_cell.length_a   1.000
_cell.length_b   1.000
_cell.length_c   1.000
_cell.angle_alpha   90.00
_cell.angle_beta   90.00
_cell.angle_gamma   90.00
#
_symmetry.space_group_name_H-M   'P 1'
#
loop_
_entity.id
_entity.type
_entity.pdbx_description
1 polymer ?
#
loop_
_entity_poly.entity_id
_entity_poly.type
_entity_poly.pdbx_seq_one_letter_code
_entity_poly.pdbx_strand_id
1 'polypeptide(L)'
;MDIPISDLTADDLSFRGEGEEHIVLRIKNSLNVIRLRKIKVGSSMLMTELIERAQRDIIFLCKVARPAYGPLITDHASLVRLSSATVQELHEKIKHHRKGMRMHKEINNYGIGCLCPDAALHYIQRTTSLVENQNGSYTSKTEEQSMEKNSFILANENAMKPHREKQSPYIQEISLTPFSNSRTENLTGCTEKNSSYMNADLLCIEIKPKSGIIDFSVPNNSFCKFCIKNFLKVEKGNETTRSLYCPLDLFSGKKNLMQKAVDGLFITPQNNLNVFKWGPNIETSLQTGHNFSPRWQKVKCQYR
;
A
#
# COMPACT_ATOMS: atom_id res chain seq x y z
N MET A 1 17.52 9.42 -19.69
CA MET A 1 16.11 9.77 -19.44
C MET A 1 16.10 10.92 -18.45
N ASP A 2 15.78 12.13 -18.92
CA ASP A 2 15.59 13.26 -18.01
C ASP A 2 14.17 13.22 -17.47
N ILE A 3 14.07 12.99 -16.16
CA ILE A 3 12.80 13.01 -15.45
C ILE A 3 12.57 14.45 -15.00
N PRO A 4 11.44 15.08 -15.40
CA PRO A 4 11.14 16.44 -14.99
C PRO A 4 11.10 16.53 -13.47
N ILE A 5 11.69 17.59 -12.94
CA ILE A 5 11.62 17.89 -11.52
C ILE A 5 10.21 18.43 -11.25
N SER A 6 9.57 17.88 -10.23
CA SER A 6 8.26 18.34 -9.76
C SER A 6 8.38 19.70 -9.08
N ASP A 7 7.37 20.54 -9.25
CA ASP A 7 7.26 21.86 -8.61
C ASP A 7 6.89 21.77 -7.10
N LEU A 8 6.75 20.56 -6.56
CA LEU A 8 6.43 20.33 -5.15
C LEU A 8 7.54 20.78 -4.21
N THR A 9 7.16 21.57 -3.22
CA THR A 9 8.02 22.01 -2.11
C THR A 9 7.89 21.07 -0.91
N ALA A 10 8.74 21.24 0.10
CA ALA A 10 8.63 20.44 1.33
C ALA A 10 7.39 20.81 2.16
N ASP A 11 6.79 21.98 1.91
CA ASP A 11 5.55 22.41 2.55
C ASP A 11 4.31 21.79 1.92
N ASP A 12 4.37 21.38 0.65
CA ASP A 12 3.30 20.61 0.01
C ASP A 12 3.25 19.16 0.51
N LEU A 13 4.27 18.74 1.25
CA LEU A 13 4.50 17.35 1.62
C LEU A 13 4.40 17.15 3.14
N SER A 14 3.79 16.04 3.54
CA SER A 14 3.67 15.65 4.95
C SER A 14 4.08 14.19 5.14
N PHE A 15 4.79 13.89 6.24
CA PHE A 15 5.23 12.54 6.54
C PHE A 15 4.04 11.64 6.86
N ARG A 16 3.86 10.56 6.09
CA ARG A 16 2.79 9.58 6.30
C ARG A 16 3.28 8.35 7.07
N GLY A 17 4.49 7.90 6.78
CA GLY A 17 5.07 6.74 7.43
C GLY A 17 6.30 6.21 6.70
N GLU A 18 6.89 5.15 7.25
CA GLU A 18 8.01 4.48 6.60
C GLU A 18 8.03 2.97 6.82
N GLY A 19 8.51 2.27 5.79
CA GLY A 19 8.84 0.86 5.84
C GLY A 19 10.34 0.64 6.03
N GLU A 20 10.84 -0.52 5.59
CA GLU A 20 12.29 -0.77 5.60
C GLU A 20 12.98 -0.11 4.40
N GLU A 21 12.32 -0.11 3.25
CA GLU A 21 12.91 0.36 2.00
C GLU A 21 12.39 1.73 1.55
N HIS A 22 11.27 2.21 2.09
CA HIS A 22 10.61 3.42 1.58
C HIS A 22 10.15 4.33 2.70
N ILE A 23 10.15 5.64 2.42
CA ILE A 23 9.41 6.68 3.13
C ILE A 23 8.22 7.07 2.27
N VAL A 24 7.07 7.27 2.90
CA VAL A 24 5.84 7.70 2.24
C VAL A 24 5.52 9.12 2.69
N LEU A 25 5.38 10.00 1.72
CA LEU A 25 5.02 11.40 1.90
C LEU A 25 3.65 11.62 1.26
N ARG A 26 2.73 12.24 1.97
CA ARG A 26 1.46 12.66 1.41
C ARG A 26 1.60 14.03 0.76
N ILE A 27 0.97 14.19 -0.41
CA ILE A 27 0.81 15.48 -1.06
C ILE A 27 -0.45 16.15 -0.49
N LYS A 28 -0.30 17.34 0.10
CA LYS A 28 -1.42 18.11 0.65
C LYS A 28 -2.40 18.46 -0.47
N ASN A 29 -3.69 18.50 -0.13
CA ASN A 29 -4.79 18.82 -1.06
C ASN A 29 -4.84 17.93 -2.32
N SER A 30 -4.23 16.74 -2.26
CA SER A 30 -4.20 15.76 -3.34
C SER A 30 -4.58 14.38 -2.80
N LEU A 31 -5.03 13.51 -3.70
CA LEU A 31 -5.34 12.10 -3.41
C LEU A 31 -4.14 11.19 -3.68
N ASN A 32 -2.93 11.72 -3.58
CA ASN A 32 -1.70 11.03 -3.94
C ASN A 32 -0.65 11.09 -2.83
N VAL A 33 0.21 10.08 -2.83
CA VAL A 33 1.40 9.97 -2.01
C VAL A 33 2.64 9.78 -2.89
N ILE A 34 3.78 10.24 -2.40
CA ILE A 34 5.10 9.97 -2.97
C ILE A 34 5.78 8.91 -2.10
N ARG A 35 6.26 7.85 -2.74
CA ARG A 35 7.06 6.80 -2.13
C ARG A 35 8.51 6.99 -2.55
N LEU A 36 9.33 7.51 -1.65
CA LEU A 36 10.76 7.69 -1.85
C LEU A 36 11.50 6.47 -1.33
N ARG A 37 12.36 5.88 -2.16
CA ARG A 37 13.25 4.80 -1.73
C ARG A 37 14.31 5.35 -0.79
N LYS A 38 14.57 4.60 0.27
CA LYS A 38 15.63 4.88 1.24
C LYS A 38 16.96 4.29 0.79
N ILE A 39 18.04 4.94 1.15
CA ILE A 39 19.42 4.49 0.97
C ILE A 39 20.08 4.33 2.33
N LYS A 40 21.11 3.47 2.44
CA LYS A 40 21.85 3.33 3.69
C LYS A 40 22.64 4.62 3.94
N VAL A 41 22.65 5.11 5.18
CA VAL A 41 23.44 6.29 5.53
C VAL A 41 24.91 6.04 5.18
N GLY A 42 25.54 7.00 4.50
CA GLY A 42 26.92 6.90 4.02
C GLY A 42 27.12 6.01 2.79
N SER A 43 26.05 5.43 2.23
CA SER A 43 26.12 4.78 0.91
C SER A 43 25.83 5.79 -0.20
N SER A 44 26.53 5.66 -1.32
CA SER A 44 26.21 6.38 -2.56
C SER A 44 25.50 5.42 -3.51
N MET A 45 24.55 5.95 -4.27
CA MET A 45 23.83 5.22 -5.30
C MET A 45 23.72 6.12 -6.53
N LEU A 46 23.92 5.55 -7.71
CA LEU A 46 23.81 6.32 -8.94
C LEU A 46 22.34 6.70 -9.19
N MET A 47 22.10 7.88 -9.75
CA MET A 47 20.75 8.32 -10.10
C MET A 47 20.07 7.33 -11.06
N THR A 48 20.83 6.77 -12.02
CA THR A 48 20.36 5.74 -12.95
C THR A 48 19.86 4.50 -12.23
N GLU A 49 20.58 4.00 -11.22
CA GLU A 49 20.19 2.84 -10.43
C GLU A 49 18.89 3.09 -9.63
N LEU A 50 18.72 4.30 -9.10
CA LEU A 50 17.47 4.70 -8.41
C LEU A 50 16.29 4.75 -9.38
N ILE A 51 16.49 5.32 -10.57
CA ILE A 51 15.47 5.39 -11.63
C ILE A 51 15.06 3.98 -12.05
N GLU A 52 16.02 3.12 -12.35
CA GLU A 52 15.75 1.73 -12.75
C GLU A 52 15.00 0.95 -11.66
N ARG A 53 15.35 1.15 -10.38
CA ARG A 53 14.63 0.53 -9.26
C ARG A 53 13.18 1.01 -9.19
N ALA A 54 12.95 2.31 -9.27
CA ALA A 54 11.61 2.88 -9.25
C ALA A 54 10.79 2.40 -10.46
N GLN A 55 11.40 2.34 -11.65
CA GLN A 55 10.78 1.80 -12.86
C GLN A 55 10.42 0.32 -12.71
N ARG A 56 11.30 -0.51 -12.14
CA ARG A 56 10.99 -1.92 -11.85
C ARG A 56 9.80 -2.05 -10.90
N ASP A 57 9.76 -1.23 -9.85
CA ASP A 57 8.62 -1.22 -8.91
C ASP A 57 7.31 -0.83 -9.62
N ILE A 58 7.35 0.19 -10.50
CA ILE A 58 6.19 0.62 -11.31
C ILE A 58 5.76 -0.47 -12.30
N ILE A 59 6.70 -1.09 -13.01
CA ILE A 59 6.43 -2.17 -13.97
C ILE A 59 5.80 -3.34 -13.24
N PHE A 60 6.35 -3.75 -12.09
CA PHE A 60 5.77 -4.83 -11.29
C PHE A 60 4.33 -4.50 -10.87
N LEU A 61 4.08 -3.30 -10.35
CA LEU A 61 2.73 -2.88 -9.96
C LEU A 61 1.75 -2.92 -11.15
N CYS A 62 2.13 -2.30 -12.26
CA CYS A 62 1.24 -2.10 -13.40
C CYS A 62 1.06 -3.36 -14.26
N LYS A 63 2.09 -4.21 -14.38
CA LYS A 63 2.11 -5.34 -15.33
C LYS A 63 2.02 -6.71 -14.66
N VAL A 64 2.27 -6.81 -13.35
CA VAL A 64 2.21 -8.08 -12.61
C VAL A 64 1.13 -8.03 -11.54
N ALA A 65 1.24 -7.12 -10.58
CA ALA A 65 0.30 -7.06 -9.46
C ALA A 65 -1.11 -6.69 -9.91
N ARG A 66 -1.25 -5.69 -10.78
CA ARG A 66 -2.56 -5.22 -11.22
C ARG A 66 -3.36 -6.23 -12.04
N PRO A 67 -2.78 -6.94 -13.02
CA PRO A 67 -3.49 -8.03 -13.67
C PRO A 67 -3.86 -9.19 -12.72
N ALA A 68 -3.02 -9.48 -11.72
CA ALA A 68 -3.26 -10.61 -10.80
C ALA A 68 -4.32 -10.32 -9.73
N TYR A 69 -4.35 -9.11 -9.17
CA TYR A 69 -5.23 -8.75 -8.05
C TYR A 69 -6.40 -7.83 -8.45
N GLY A 70 -6.39 -7.33 -9.68
CA GLY A 70 -7.43 -6.45 -10.21
C GLY A 70 -7.26 -4.97 -9.82
N PRO A 71 -7.95 -4.09 -10.56
CA PRO A 71 -7.76 -2.64 -10.48
C PRO A 71 -8.35 -1.98 -9.22
N LEU A 72 -9.19 -2.71 -8.47
CA LEU A 72 -9.77 -2.24 -7.21
C LEU A 72 -8.80 -2.36 -6.04
N ILE A 73 -7.84 -3.30 -6.12
CA ILE A 73 -6.88 -3.60 -5.06
C ILE A 73 -5.53 -2.93 -5.31
N THR A 74 -5.21 -2.67 -6.58
CA THR A 74 -3.89 -2.20 -6.98
C THR A 74 -3.98 -1.05 -7.98
N ASP A 75 -3.16 -0.04 -7.73
CA ASP A 75 -3.24 1.23 -8.42
C ASP A 75 -2.11 1.42 -9.40
N HIS A 76 -2.30 2.38 -10.32
CA HIS A 76 -1.22 2.84 -11.17
C HIS A 76 -0.21 3.65 -10.35
N ALA A 77 1.05 3.56 -10.75
CA ALA A 77 2.12 4.39 -10.20
C ALA A 77 2.90 5.03 -11.36
N SER A 78 3.41 6.23 -11.12
CA SER A 78 4.26 6.94 -12.07
C SER A 78 5.55 7.39 -11.39
N LEU A 79 6.56 7.68 -12.20
CA LEU A 79 7.85 8.13 -11.72
C LEU A 79 7.77 9.61 -11.35
N VAL A 80 8.37 10.00 -10.23
CA VAL A 80 8.46 11.40 -9.78
C VAL A 80 9.87 11.72 -9.31
N ARG A 81 10.28 12.97 -9.52
CA ARG A 81 11.55 13.52 -9.04
C ARG A 81 11.30 14.80 -8.26
N LEU A 82 11.69 14.84 -6.99
CA LEU A 82 11.72 16.07 -6.20
C LEU A 82 13.05 16.80 -6.40
N SER A 83 13.06 18.12 -6.20
CA SER A 83 14.29 18.91 -6.23
C SER A 83 15.21 18.52 -5.06
N SER A 84 16.53 18.65 -5.20
CA SER A 84 17.45 18.37 -4.08
C SER A 84 17.22 19.31 -2.90
N ALA A 85 16.82 20.57 -3.14
CA ALA A 85 16.45 21.51 -2.09
C ALA A 85 15.23 21.00 -1.29
N THR A 86 14.18 20.57 -1.98
CA THR A 86 12.99 19.93 -1.36
C THR A 86 13.39 18.71 -0.55
N VAL A 87 14.27 17.84 -1.07
CA VAL A 87 14.71 16.62 -0.37
C VAL A 87 15.49 16.94 0.92
N GLN A 88 16.37 17.94 0.88
CA GLN A 88 17.15 18.35 2.06
C GLN A 88 16.24 18.90 3.16
N GLU A 89 15.30 19.78 2.80
CA GLU A 89 14.34 20.33 3.74
C GLU A 89 13.44 19.24 4.34
N LEU A 90 12.97 18.30 3.50
CA LEU A 90 12.21 17.14 3.96
C LEU A 90 13.01 16.28 4.95
N HIS A 91 14.29 16.05 4.70
CA HIS A 91 15.13 15.24 5.58
C HIS A 91 15.10 15.78 7.02
N GLU A 92 15.26 17.09 7.20
CA GLU A 92 15.20 17.72 8.52
C GLU A 92 13.79 17.71 9.09
N LYS A 93 12.78 18.06 8.29
CA LYS A 93 11.37 18.13 8.72
C LYS A 93 10.84 16.80 9.25
N ILE A 94 11.22 15.67 8.62
CA ILE A 94 10.73 14.36 9.04
C ILE A 94 11.59 13.70 10.10
N LYS A 95 12.83 14.17 10.35
CA LYS A 95 13.81 13.54 11.25
C LYS A 95 13.23 13.17 12.61
N HIS A 96 12.48 14.09 13.23
CA HIS A 96 11.85 13.88 14.54
C HIS A 96 10.64 12.94 14.52
N HIS A 97 10.04 12.71 13.36
CA HIS A 97 8.92 11.77 13.18
C HIS A 97 9.40 10.32 13.00
N ARG A 98 10.69 10.12 12.68
CA ARG A 98 11.28 8.82 12.41
C ARG A 98 11.72 8.13 13.69
N LYS A 99 11.46 6.83 13.78
CA LYS A 99 11.89 6.01 14.94
C LYS A 99 13.41 5.81 14.87
N GLY A 100 14.10 5.87 16.02
CA GLY A 100 15.57 5.72 16.08
C GLY A 100 16.11 4.48 15.33
N MET A 101 15.45 3.33 15.46
CA MET A 101 15.79 2.09 14.75
C MET A 101 15.68 2.15 13.21
N ARG A 102 15.09 3.21 12.65
CA ARG A 102 14.96 3.41 11.19
C ARG A 102 16.00 4.36 10.61
N MET A 103 16.78 5.02 11.48
CA MET A 103 17.73 6.07 11.10
C MET A 103 19.02 5.54 10.44
N HIS A 104 19.20 4.21 10.35
CA HIS A 104 20.29 3.59 9.57
C HIS A 104 20.12 3.76 8.05
N LYS A 105 18.95 4.23 7.60
CA LYS A 105 18.67 4.58 6.21
C LYS A 105 18.02 5.98 6.12
N GLU A 106 18.21 6.65 5.00
CA GLU A 106 17.74 8.01 4.72
C GLU A 106 17.09 8.14 3.35
N ILE A 107 16.44 9.28 3.07
CA ILE A 107 15.86 9.57 1.74
C ILE A 107 17.00 9.66 0.71
N ASN A 108 16.78 9.13 -0.50
CA ASN A 108 17.75 9.31 -1.58
C ASN A 108 17.90 10.79 -1.97
N ASN A 109 19.15 11.22 -2.16
CA ASN A 109 19.54 12.61 -2.44
C ASN A 109 19.05 13.16 -3.79
N TYR A 110 18.60 12.30 -4.71
CA TYR A 110 18.10 12.68 -6.03
C TYR A 110 16.59 12.90 -6.07
N GLY A 111 15.87 12.64 -4.97
CA GLY A 111 14.42 12.82 -4.88
C GLY A 111 13.62 11.88 -5.78
N ILE A 112 14.22 10.77 -6.23
CA ILE A 112 13.57 9.80 -7.13
C ILE A 112 12.63 8.91 -6.32
N GLY A 113 11.41 8.75 -6.81
CA GLY A 113 10.43 7.84 -6.22
C GLY A 113 9.24 7.59 -7.13
N CYS A 114 8.20 7.03 -6.53
CA CYS A 114 6.96 6.72 -7.22
C CYS A 114 5.82 7.59 -6.67
N LEU A 115 5.09 8.25 -7.56
CA LEU A 115 3.79 8.85 -7.27
C LEU A 115 2.74 7.74 -7.33
N CYS A 116 1.94 7.62 -6.28
CA CYS A 116 0.89 6.61 -6.15
C CYS A 116 -0.37 7.27 -5.60
N PRO A 117 -1.57 6.77 -5.93
CA PRO A 117 -2.77 7.11 -5.19
C PRO A 117 -2.62 6.86 -3.69
N ASP A 118 -3.20 7.75 -2.89
CA ASP A 118 -3.36 7.55 -1.47
C ASP A 118 -4.52 6.58 -1.25
N ALA A 119 -4.21 5.30 -1.02
CA ALA A 119 -5.21 4.26 -0.81
C ALA A 119 -6.20 4.58 0.34
N ALA A 120 -5.80 5.41 1.31
CA ALA A 120 -6.71 5.82 2.38
C ALA A 120 -7.83 6.72 1.84
N LEU A 121 -7.54 7.61 0.89
CA LEU A 121 -8.48 8.61 0.39
C LEU A 121 -9.11 8.23 -0.96
N HIS A 122 -8.33 7.57 -1.83
CA HIS A 122 -8.72 7.27 -3.21
C HIS A 122 -9.78 6.17 -3.32
N TYR A 123 -9.95 5.32 -2.30
CA TYR A 123 -11.00 4.31 -2.29
C TYR A 123 -12.40 4.94 -2.38
N ILE A 124 -12.61 6.08 -1.72
CA ILE A 124 -13.90 6.81 -1.71
C ILE A 124 -14.35 7.18 -3.13
N GLN A 125 -13.43 7.72 -3.94
CA GLN A 125 -13.74 8.19 -5.29
C GLN A 125 -14.13 7.05 -6.26
N ARG A 126 -13.60 5.84 -6.04
CA ARG A 126 -13.96 4.69 -6.88
C ARG A 126 -15.36 4.19 -6.61
N THR A 127 -15.80 4.25 -5.36
CA THR A 127 -17.15 3.82 -5.00
C THR A 127 -18.19 4.80 -5.52
N THR A 128 -17.92 6.12 -5.46
CA THR A 128 -18.85 7.15 -5.96
C THR A 128 -19.05 7.07 -7.48
N SER A 129 -17.97 6.92 -8.25
CA SER A 129 -18.04 6.78 -9.72
C SER A 129 -18.79 5.51 -10.18
N LEU A 130 -18.75 4.42 -9.40
CA LEU A 130 -19.56 3.23 -9.68
C LEU A 130 -21.06 3.45 -9.39
N VAL A 131 -21.39 4.22 -8.35
CA VAL A 131 -22.80 4.52 -7.99
C VAL A 131 -23.42 5.51 -8.97
N GLU A 132 -22.67 6.49 -9.47
CA GLU A 132 -23.16 7.44 -10.48
C GLU A 132 -23.46 6.75 -11.83
N ASN A 133 -22.66 5.75 -12.20
CA ASN A 133 -22.89 4.93 -13.40
C ASN A 133 -24.11 3.99 -13.28
N GLN A 134 -24.66 3.77 -12.09
CA GLN A 134 -25.89 2.98 -11.89
C GLN A 134 -27.17 3.82 -11.95
N ASN A 135 -27.07 5.16 -11.90
CA ASN A 135 -28.21 6.08 -11.99
C ASN A 135 -28.46 6.60 -13.42
N GLY A 136 -27.74 6.07 -14.41
CA GLY A 136 -28.01 6.29 -15.83
C GLY A 136 -29.13 5.38 -16.34
N SER A 137 -30.34 5.92 -16.43
CA SER A 137 -31.48 5.50 -17.26
C SER A 137 -31.45 4.07 -17.82
N TYR A 138 -32.22 3.18 -17.19
CA TYR A 138 -32.73 1.98 -17.84
C TYR A 138 -33.53 2.35 -19.09
N THR A 139 -33.01 2.02 -20.27
CA THR A 139 -33.86 1.63 -21.40
C THR A 139 -33.50 0.20 -21.76
N SER A 140 -34.44 -0.70 -21.48
CA SER A 140 -34.43 -2.10 -21.84
C SER A 140 -34.26 -2.29 -23.34
N LYS A 141 -33.13 -2.88 -23.76
CA LYS A 141 -33.09 -3.76 -24.93
C LYS A 141 -32.22 -4.97 -24.59
N THR A 142 -32.85 -6.12 -24.72
CA THR A 142 -32.34 -7.49 -24.64
C THR A 142 -31.11 -7.71 -25.52
N GLU A 143 -30.00 -8.13 -24.92
CA GLU A 143 -28.98 -8.94 -25.59
C GLU A 143 -28.62 -10.12 -24.69
N GLU A 144 -29.36 -11.20 -24.91
CA GLU A 144 -28.96 -12.58 -24.69
C GLU A 144 -27.72 -12.84 -25.56
N GLN A 145 -26.55 -13.12 -24.98
CA GLN A 145 -25.60 -14.17 -25.40
C GLN A 145 -24.24 -14.11 -24.66
N SER A 146 -23.68 -15.30 -24.42
CA SER A 146 -22.36 -15.64 -23.86
C SER A 146 -22.18 -15.68 -22.33
N MET A 147 -22.91 -16.58 -21.69
CA MET A 147 -22.36 -17.31 -20.54
C MET A 147 -21.28 -18.28 -21.05
N GLU A 148 -20.00 -17.90 -21.00
CA GLU A 148 -18.92 -18.89 -21.00
C GLU A 148 -18.46 -19.18 -19.57
N LYS A 149 -18.71 -20.43 -19.19
CA LYS A 149 -18.29 -21.09 -17.96
C LYS A 149 -16.76 -21.07 -17.87
N ASN A 150 -16.20 -20.35 -16.90
CA ASN A 150 -14.87 -20.67 -16.39
C ASN A 150 -15.03 -21.51 -15.12
N SER A 151 -15.20 -22.82 -15.34
CA SER A 151 -15.02 -23.84 -14.32
C SER A 151 -13.56 -23.87 -13.89
N PHE A 152 -13.32 -23.54 -12.62
CA PHE A 152 -12.08 -23.90 -11.92
C PHE A 152 -11.95 -25.43 -11.90
N ILE A 153 -10.96 -25.98 -12.59
CA ILE A 153 -10.52 -27.37 -12.39
C ILE A 153 -9.31 -27.34 -11.45
N LEU A 154 -9.46 -28.05 -10.33
CA LEU A 154 -8.39 -28.45 -9.42
C LEU A 154 -7.83 -29.82 -9.83
N ALA A 155 -6.53 -30.01 -9.54
CA ALA A 155 -5.71 -31.22 -9.63
C ALA A 155 -5.29 -31.66 -11.05
N ASN A 156 -4.06 -32.12 -11.33
CA ASN A 156 -3.31 -33.09 -10.53
C ASN A 156 -1.78 -33.06 -10.79
N GLU A 157 -1.04 -33.64 -9.85
CA GLU A 157 0.41 -33.86 -9.84
C GLU A 157 0.88 -34.94 -10.87
N ASN A 158 2.20 -34.93 -11.12
CA ASN A 158 3.04 -35.91 -11.85
C ASN A 158 3.39 -35.61 -13.32
N ALA A 159 4.56 -34.97 -13.54
CA ALA A 159 5.62 -35.48 -14.42
C ALA A 159 6.86 -34.57 -14.37
N MET A 160 7.95 -35.07 -13.76
CA MET A 160 9.31 -34.54 -13.96
C MET A 160 9.84 -34.97 -15.33
N LYS A 161 10.46 -34.07 -16.10
CA LYS A 161 11.90 -34.11 -16.46
C LYS A 161 12.30 -32.99 -17.46
N PRO A 162 13.61 -32.65 -17.56
CA PRO A 162 14.08 -31.32 -17.97
C PRO A 162 14.52 -31.28 -19.43
N HIS A 163 14.45 -30.11 -20.09
CA HIS A 163 15.41 -29.73 -21.12
C HIS A 163 15.30 -28.25 -21.57
N ARG A 164 16.48 -27.60 -21.50
CA ARG A 164 17.12 -26.72 -22.49
C ARG A 164 16.64 -25.28 -22.71
N GLU A 165 17.63 -24.40 -22.53
CA GLU A 165 17.75 -23.02 -22.97
C GLU A 165 17.12 -22.76 -24.35
N LYS A 166 16.21 -21.78 -24.41
CA LYS A 166 16.02 -20.94 -25.59
C LYS A 166 15.86 -19.49 -25.16
N GLN A 167 16.75 -18.67 -25.69
CA GLN A 167 16.76 -17.20 -25.61
C GLN A 167 15.39 -16.64 -26.04
N SER A 168 14.84 -15.71 -25.25
CA SER A 168 13.67 -14.93 -25.63
C SER A 168 14.12 -13.73 -26.46
N PRO A 169 13.71 -13.60 -27.74
CA PRO A 169 13.93 -12.39 -28.52
C PRO A 169 12.90 -11.33 -28.13
N TYR A 170 13.22 -10.07 -28.43
CA TYR A 170 12.32 -8.90 -28.41
C TYR A 170 12.19 -8.13 -27.07
N ILE A 171 13.23 -7.36 -26.75
CA ILE A 171 13.05 -6.07 -26.06
C ILE A 171 12.73 -5.06 -27.15
N GLN A 172 11.45 -4.78 -27.36
CA GLN A 172 11.02 -3.58 -28.08
C GLN A 172 11.18 -2.39 -27.13
N GLU A 173 11.92 -1.36 -27.55
CA GLU A 173 12.13 -0.14 -26.79
C GLU A 173 10.77 0.50 -26.42
N ILE A 174 10.50 0.62 -25.12
CA ILE A 174 9.24 1.19 -24.62
C ILE A 174 9.45 2.68 -24.37
N SER A 175 8.75 3.52 -25.13
CA SER A 175 8.64 4.95 -24.85
C SER A 175 7.85 5.16 -23.54
N LEU A 176 8.57 5.43 -22.45
CA LEU A 176 7.97 5.94 -21.22
C LEU A 176 7.78 7.44 -21.39
N THR A 177 6.55 7.88 -21.64
CA THR A 177 6.25 9.32 -21.66
C THR A 177 6.44 9.87 -20.24
N PRO A 178 7.26 10.90 -20.04
CA PRO A 178 7.27 11.67 -18.81
C PRO A 178 5.85 12.21 -18.54
N PHE A 179 5.51 12.38 -17.27
CA PHE A 179 4.31 13.11 -16.90
C PHE A 179 4.40 14.53 -17.51
N SER A 180 3.64 14.78 -18.57
CA SER A 180 3.35 16.12 -19.04
C SER A 180 2.17 16.65 -18.22
N ASN A 181 2.27 17.90 -17.76
CA ASN A 181 1.19 18.65 -17.12
C ASN A 181 -0.05 18.88 -18.03
N SER A 182 -0.20 18.12 -19.12
CA SER A 182 -1.26 18.27 -20.12
C SER A 182 -2.41 17.30 -19.90
N ARG A 183 -2.91 17.23 -18.67
CA ARG A 183 -4.30 16.90 -18.33
C ARG A 183 -4.63 17.53 -16.98
N THR A 184 -4.50 18.85 -16.93
CA THR A 184 -5.56 19.66 -16.32
C THR A 184 -6.82 19.45 -17.16
N GLU A 185 -7.45 18.27 -17.04
CA GLU A 185 -8.90 18.28 -17.20
C GLU A 185 -9.38 19.24 -16.12
N ASN A 186 -9.89 20.38 -16.57
CA ASN A 186 -10.56 21.37 -15.76
C ASN A 186 -11.63 20.66 -14.91
N LEU A 187 -11.25 20.23 -13.71
CA LEU A 187 -12.16 19.88 -12.63
C LEU A 187 -12.65 21.18 -11.96
N THR A 188 -13.11 22.12 -12.78
CA THR A 188 -13.97 23.23 -12.36
C THR A 188 -15.45 22.88 -12.55
N GLY A 189 -15.77 21.62 -12.90
CA GLY A 189 -17.13 21.14 -13.17
C GLY A 189 -17.78 20.24 -12.10
N CYS A 190 -17.16 20.02 -10.94
CA CYS A 190 -17.72 19.15 -9.88
C CYS A 190 -17.67 19.83 -8.50
N THR A 191 -18.23 21.04 -8.39
CA THR A 191 -18.05 21.87 -7.18
C THR A 191 -19.10 21.70 -6.08
N GLU A 192 -20.17 20.93 -6.26
CA GLU A 192 -21.24 20.94 -5.22
C GLU A 192 -21.52 19.60 -4.53
N LYS A 193 -21.35 18.43 -5.18
CA LYS A 193 -21.73 17.14 -4.56
C LYS A 193 -20.60 16.39 -3.85
N ASN A 194 -19.34 16.62 -4.23
CA ASN A 194 -18.16 16.05 -3.56
C ASN A 194 -17.88 16.67 -2.17
N SER A 195 -18.48 17.82 -1.87
CA SER A 195 -18.36 18.52 -0.57
C SER A 195 -18.98 17.74 0.59
N SER A 196 -20.05 16.97 0.35
CA SER A 196 -20.79 16.29 1.42
C SER A 196 -20.00 15.14 2.08
N TYR A 197 -19.18 14.41 1.33
CA TYR A 197 -18.34 13.32 1.84
C TYR A 197 -17.00 13.79 2.41
N MET A 198 -16.54 14.99 2.03
CA MET A 198 -15.37 15.64 2.65
C MET A 198 -15.64 16.13 4.08
N ASN A 199 -16.91 16.14 4.50
CA ASN A 199 -17.33 16.43 5.88
C ASN A 199 -17.54 15.17 6.74
N ALA A 200 -17.42 13.97 6.18
CA ALA A 200 -17.53 12.72 6.94
C ALA A 200 -16.17 12.30 7.49
N ASP A 201 -16.15 11.88 8.75
CA ASP A 201 -14.96 11.26 9.34
C ASP A 201 -14.66 9.94 8.61
N LEU A 202 -13.51 9.86 7.94
CA LEU A 202 -13.05 8.64 7.28
C LEU A 202 -12.15 7.84 8.23
N LEU A 203 -12.42 6.54 8.37
CA LEU A 203 -11.56 5.62 9.09
C LEU A 203 -10.83 4.71 8.11
N CYS A 204 -9.51 4.78 8.11
CA CYS A 204 -8.65 3.90 7.31
C CYS A 204 -7.93 2.91 8.25
N ILE A 205 -8.02 1.62 7.92
CA ILE A 205 -7.39 0.54 8.67
C ILE A 205 -6.39 -0.14 7.74
N GLU A 206 -5.10 -0.01 8.05
CA GLU A 206 -4.02 -0.71 7.36
C GLU A 206 -3.73 -2.02 8.10
N ILE A 207 -3.81 -3.15 7.39
CA ILE A 207 -3.43 -4.46 7.91
C ILE A 207 -2.24 -4.98 7.10
N LYS A 208 -1.20 -5.44 7.79
CA LYS A 208 -0.11 -6.22 7.20
C LYS A 208 -0.33 -7.70 7.51
N PRO A 209 -0.99 -8.46 6.62
CA PRO A 209 -1.55 -9.75 6.99
C PRO A 209 -0.51 -10.86 7.14
N LYS A 210 0.67 -10.73 6.50
CA LYS A 210 1.71 -11.79 6.44
C LYS A 210 1.16 -13.05 5.71
N SER A 211 1.90 -14.16 5.78
CA SER A 211 1.54 -15.40 5.06
C SER A 211 0.46 -16.18 5.79
N GLY A 212 -0.68 -16.41 5.13
CA GLY A 212 -1.75 -17.31 5.57
C GLY A 212 -1.54 -18.78 5.21
N ILE A 213 -0.35 -19.16 4.73
CA ILE A 213 -0.03 -20.51 4.27
C ILE A 213 1.07 -21.11 5.14
N ILE A 214 0.93 -22.39 5.46
CA ILE A 214 1.97 -23.22 6.09
C ILE A 214 2.91 -23.71 4.99
N ASP A 215 4.21 -23.65 5.25
CA ASP A 215 5.22 -24.19 4.34
C ASP A 215 5.27 -25.71 4.47
N PHE A 216 4.61 -26.41 3.55
CA PHE A 216 4.54 -27.86 3.49
C PHE A 216 5.81 -28.51 2.93
N SER A 217 6.77 -27.74 2.41
CA SER A 217 8.06 -28.29 1.96
C SER A 217 8.94 -28.74 3.13
N VAL A 218 8.63 -28.27 4.35
CA VAL A 218 9.32 -28.67 5.58
C VAL A 218 8.56 -29.84 6.21
N PRO A 219 9.13 -31.06 6.26
CA PRO A 219 8.47 -32.21 6.86
C PRO A 219 8.07 -31.91 8.32
N ASN A 220 6.85 -32.32 8.69
CA ASN A 220 6.29 -32.16 10.03
C ASN A 220 6.12 -30.70 10.52
N ASN A 221 6.18 -29.71 9.63
CA ASN A 221 5.92 -28.33 10.00
C ASN A 221 4.41 -28.04 10.08
N SER A 222 3.89 -27.92 11.30
CA SER A 222 2.51 -27.53 11.59
C SER A 222 2.39 -26.08 12.08
N PHE A 223 3.49 -25.33 12.11
CA PHE A 223 3.53 -24.03 12.76
C PHE A 223 3.40 -22.87 11.76
N CYS A 224 2.65 -21.85 12.17
CA CYS A 224 2.60 -20.61 11.44
C CYS A 224 3.97 -19.90 11.45
N LYS A 225 4.50 -19.61 10.26
CA LYS A 225 5.76 -18.87 10.06
C LYS A 225 5.80 -17.52 10.78
N PHE A 226 4.66 -16.82 10.85
CA PHE A 226 4.57 -15.57 11.59
C PHE A 226 4.71 -15.80 13.10
N CYS A 227 3.97 -16.76 13.66
CA CYS A 227 3.97 -17.04 15.09
C CYS A 227 5.36 -17.46 15.59
N ILE A 228 6.08 -18.32 14.85
CA ILE A 228 7.47 -18.69 15.19
C ILE A 228 8.39 -17.47 15.14
N LYS A 229 8.30 -16.66 14.07
CA LYS A 229 9.15 -15.45 13.95
C LYS A 229 8.85 -14.44 15.05
N ASN A 230 7.59 -14.28 15.44
CA ASN A 230 7.19 -13.40 16.52
C ASN A 230 7.74 -13.88 17.87
N PHE A 231 7.69 -15.19 18.15
CA PHE A 231 8.34 -15.79 19.31
C PHE A 231 9.83 -15.43 19.36
N LEU A 232 10.57 -15.68 18.27
CA LEU A 232 12.00 -15.36 18.21
C LEU A 232 12.31 -13.86 18.33
N LYS A 233 11.40 -12.98 17.91
CA LYS A 233 11.58 -11.53 18.07
C LYS A 233 11.48 -11.11 19.53
N VAL A 234 10.56 -11.70 20.29
CA VAL A 234 10.40 -11.44 21.72
C VAL A 234 11.62 -11.96 22.48
N GLU A 235 12.07 -13.18 22.19
CA GLU A 235 13.31 -13.74 22.78
C GLU A 235 14.54 -12.86 22.54
N LYS A 236 14.60 -12.19 21.37
CA LYS A 236 15.69 -11.27 21.01
C LYS A 236 15.49 -9.82 21.51
N GLY A 237 14.42 -9.54 22.26
CA GLY A 237 14.10 -8.20 22.75
C GLY A 237 13.66 -7.20 21.67
N ASN A 238 13.34 -7.65 20.45
CA ASN A 238 12.88 -6.78 19.35
C ASN A 238 11.39 -6.42 19.45
N GLU A 239 10.64 -7.16 20.27
CA GLU A 239 9.23 -6.92 20.57
C GLU A 239 9.04 -7.18 22.07
N THR A 240 8.16 -6.42 22.72
CA THR A 240 7.94 -6.55 24.17
C THR A 240 7.04 -7.74 24.53
N THR A 241 6.13 -8.13 23.64
CA THR A 241 5.10 -9.14 23.91
C THR A 241 4.85 -9.99 22.67
N ARG A 242 4.38 -11.23 22.88
CA ARG A 242 3.94 -12.10 21.78
C ARG A 242 2.64 -11.57 21.19
N SER A 243 2.54 -11.60 19.86
CA SER A 243 1.32 -11.24 19.16
C SER A 243 0.26 -12.33 19.32
N LEU A 244 -0.97 -11.91 19.60
CA LEU A 244 -2.16 -12.77 19.60
C LEU A 244 -2.74 -12.96 18.19
N TYR A 245 -2.24 -12.21 17.21
CA TYR A 245 -2.62 -12.33 15.82
C TYR A 245 -1.98 -13.57 15.16
N CYS A 246 -2.79 -14.37 14.46
CA CYS A 246 -2.33 -15.46 13.61
C CYS A 246 -2.85 -15.27 12.18
N PRO A 247 -1.97 -15.18 11.16
CA PRO A 247 -2.39 -15.13 9.76
C PRO A 247 -3.22 -16.34 9.31
N LEU A 248 -2.94 -17.55 9.83
CA LEU A 248 -3.72 -18.74 9.48
C LEU A 248 -5.18 -18.58 9.93
N ASP A 249 -5.41 -17.96 11.09
CA ASP A 249 -6.75 -17.67 11.59
C ASP A 249 -7.45 -16.64 10.70
N LEU A 250 -6.74 -15.59 10.25
CA LEU A 250 -7.28 -14.55 9.35
C LEU A 250 -7.67 -15.09 7.97
N PHE A 251 -6.86 -16.00 7.40
CA PHE A 251 -7.09 -16.58 6.08
C PHE A 251 -7.85 -17.92 6.13
N SER A 252 -8.40 -18.30 7.28
CA SER A 252 -9.06 -19.59 7.47
C SER A 252 -10.42 -19.73 6.75
N GLY A 253 -11.05 -18.62 6.36
CA GLY A 253 -12.44 -18.57 5.90
C GLY A 253 -13.48 -18.86 7.00
N LYS A 254 -13.06 -19.13 8.25
CA LYS A 254 -13.95 -19.42 9.37
C LYS A 254 -14.17 -18.16 10.19
N LYS A 255 -15.40 -17.63 10.19
CA LYS A 255 -15.79 -16.37 10.86
C LYS A 255 -15.22 -16.23 12.28
N ASN A 256 -15.32 -17.27 13.10
CA ASN A 256 -14.85 -17.24 14.49
C ASN A 256 -13.32 -17.10 14.59
N LEU A 257 -12.57 -17.77 13.72
CA LEU A 257 -11.11 -17.66 13.69
C LEU A 257 -10.67 -16.32 13.10
N MET A 258 -11.33 -15.85 12.05
CA MET A 258 -11.07 -14.53 11.47
C MET A 258 -11.32 -13.43 12.51
N GLN A 259 -12.41 -13.51 13.27
CA GLN A 259 -12.72 -12.59 14.35
C GLN A 259 -11.63 -12.61 15.43
N LYS A 260 -11.21 -13.79 15.86
CA LYS A 260 -10.08 -13.96 16.79
C LYS A 260 -8.80 -13.31 16.26
N ALA A 261 -8.50 -13.45 14.97
CA ALA A 261 -7.34 -12.81 14.36
C ALA A 261 -7.45 -11.29 14.39
N VAL A 262 -8.62 -10.73 14.03
CA VAL A 262 -8.89 -9.28 14.09
C VAL A 262 -8.76 -8.77 15.53
N ASP A 263 -9.37 -9.43 16.51
CA ASP A 263 -9.21 -9.08 17.92
C ASP A 263 -7.74 -9.11 18.35
N GLY A 264 -6.98 -10.12 17.91
CA GLY A 264 -5.54 -10.20 18.15
C GLY A 264 -4.74 -9.03 17.57
N LEU A 265 -5.14 -8.50 16.40
CA LEU A 265 -4.56 -7.28 15.81
C LEU A 265 -4.86 -6.05 16.66
N PHE A 266 -6.06 -5.91 17.21
CA PHE A 266 -6.39 -4.76 18.06
C PHE A 266 -5.75 -4.85 19.45
N ILE A 267 -5.58 -6.05 20.01
CA ILE A 267 -4.93 -6.23 21.32
C ILE A 267 -3.41 -6.10 21.21
N THR A 268 -2.81 -6.66 20.16
CA THR A 268 -1.35 -6.66 19.93
C THR A 268 -1.00 -6.19 18.51
N PRO A 269 -1.18 -4.88 18.20
CA PRO A 269 -1.07 -4.36 16.83
C PRO A 269 0.32 -4.50 16.22
N GLN A 270 1.38 -4.34 17.02
CA GLN A 270 2.79 -4.36 16.58
C GLN A 270 2.98 -3.56 15.28
N ASN A 271 3.55 -4.17 14.22
CA ASN A 271 3.64 -3.58 12.88
C ASN A 271 2.64 -4.19 11.88
N ASN A 272 1.59 -4.80 12.42
CA ASN A 272 0.58 -5.57 11.69
C ASN A 272 -0.74 -4.82 11.50
N LEU A 273 -1.01 -3.80 12.30
CA LEU A 273 -2.20 -2.96 12.22
C LEU A 273 -1.75 -1.51 12.34
N ASN A 274 -2.29 -0.61 11.50
CA ASN A 274 -2.32 0.84 11.73
C ASN A 274 -3.75 1.35 11.53
N VAL A 275 -4.17 2.34 12.31
CA VAL A 275 -5.52 2.93 12.21
C VAL A 275 -5.41 4.45 12.14
N PHE A 276 -5.99 5.01 11.08
CA PHE A 276 -5.99 6.43 10.79
C PHE A 276 -7.41 6.95 10.78
N LYS A 277 -7.66 8.05 11.50
CA LYS A 277 -8.90 8.81 11.38
C LYS A 277 -8.62 10.10 10.61
N TRP A 278 -9.48 10.37 9.66
CA TRP A 278 -9.45 11.51 8.77
C TRP A 278 -10.64 12.41 9.08
N GLY A 279 -10.35 13.61 9.54
CA GLY A 279 -11.33 14.70 9.60
C GLY A 279 -11.04 15.75 8.51
N PRO A 280 -11.91 16.76 8.38
CA PRO A 280 -11.82 17.80 7.34
C PRO A 280 -10.46 18.51 7.28
N ASN A 281 -9.76 18.63 8.42
CA ASN A 281 -8.52 19.40 8.53
C ASN A 281 -7.33 18.64 9.17
N ILE A 282 -7.53 17.42 9.68
CA ILE A 282 -6.52 16.71 10.48
C ILE A 282 -6.56 15.21 10.19
N GLU A 283 -5.39 14.64 9.96
CA GLU A 283 -5.14 13.21 10.09
C GLU A 283 -4.70 12.93 11.54
N THR A 284 -5.38 12.01 12.22
CA THR A 284 -4.95 11.54 13.55
C THR A 284 -4.64 10.04 13.48
N SER A 285 -3.40 9.67 13.75
CA SER A 285 -3.06 8.28 14.06
C SER A 285 -3.69 7.91 15.40
N LEU A 286 -4.55 6.88 15.39
CA LEU A 286 -5.22 6.41 16.60
C LEU A 286 -4.41 5.37 17.38
N GLN A 287 -3.20 5.08 16.92
CA GLN A 287 -2.24 4.19 17.57
C GLN A 287 -1.18 4.99 18.32
N THR A 288 -1.56 5.54 19.47
CA THR A 288 -0.61 6.12 20.42
C THR A 288 -0.52 5.22 21.65
N GLY A 289 0.59 4.49 21.77
CA GLY A 289 0.85 3.56 22.87
C GLY A 289 0.40 2.14 22.56
N HIS A 290 1.01 1.16 23.23
CA HIS A 290 0.77 -0.28 23.08
C HIS A 290 -0.69 -0.74 23.34
N ASN A 291 -1.61 0.19 23.57
CA ASN A 291 -3.04 0.01 23.71
C ASN A 291 -3.73 1.08 22.88
N PHE A 292 -4.70 0.69 22.04
CA PHE A 292 -5.70 1.64 21.54
C PHE A 292 -6.28 2.40 22.74
N SER A 293 -6.45 3.73 22.61
CA SER A 293 -7.08 4.58 23.64
C SER A 293 -8.28 3.88 24.28
N PRO A 294 -8.53 4.04 25.61
CA PRO A 294 -9.72 3.52 26.30
C PRO A 294 -11.05 3.83 25.59
N ARG A 295 -11.05 4.84 24.71
CA ARG A 295 -12.19 5.18 23.84
C ARG A 295 -12.61 4.05 22.88
N TRP A 296 -11.69 3.15 22.49
CA TRP A 296 -12.02 1.95 21.69
C TRP A 296 -12.66 0.83 22.50
N GLN A 297 -12.43 0.77 23.82
CA GLN A 297 -13.18 -0.13 24.70
C GLN A 297 -14.67 0.25 24.76
N LYS A 298 -14.99 1.55 24.60
CA LYS A 298 -16.39 2.03 24.51
C LYS A 298 -17.09 1.66 23.21
N VAL A 299 -16.38 1.58 22.08
CA VAL A 299 -16.99 1.15 20.79
C VAL A 299 -17.41 -0.33 20.85
N LYS A 300 -16.67 -1.19 21.57
CA LYS A 300 -17.10 -2.57 21.86
C LYS A 300 -18.38 -2.66 22.71
N CYS A 301 -18.75 -1.59 23.42
CA CYS A 301 -19.89 -1.58 24.32
C CYS A 301 -21.20 -1.15 23.63
N GLN A 302 -21.14 -0.61 22.40
CA GLN A 302 -22.33 -0.11 21.68
C GLN A 302 -22.93 -1.12 20.68
N TYR A 303 -22.29 -2.28 20.48
CA TYR A 303 -22.74 -3.33 19.55
C TYR A 303 -22.89 -4.71 20.23
N ARG A 304 -23.19 -4.73 21.54
CA ARG A 304 -23.67 -5.92 22.25
C ARG A 304 -25.15 -5.79 22.54
#